data_AF-A0A2T5HWJ5-F1
#
_entry.id   AF-A0A2T5HWJ5-F1
#
_cell.length_a   1.000
_cell.length_b   1.000
_cell.length_c   1.000
_cell.angle_alpha   90.00
_cell.angle_beta   90.00
_cell.angle_gamma   90.00
#
_symmetry.space_group_name_H-M   'P 1'
#
loop_
_entity.id
_entity.type
_entity.pdbx_description
1 polymer ?
#
loop_
_entity_poly.entity_id
_entity_poly.type
_entity_poly.pdbx_seq_one_letter_code
_entity_poly.pdbx_strand_id
1 'polypeptide(L)'
;MKPLGEIPSPLSPRQTQILSLLAQGYRLGEIAQRLGISDSAVNLYLSNTKQKLGLKTKEHCLALAVRNGWLSKNGATLKSDQPH
;
A
#
# COMPACT_ATOMS: atom_id res chain seq x y z
N MET A 1 -9.38 -23.76 10.09
CA MET A 1 -9.22 -22.33 10.43
C MET A 1 -8.89 -21.56 9.15
N LYS A 2 -9.88 -20.87 8.55
CA LYS A 2 -9.70 -19.97 7.39
C LYS A 2 -9.81 -18.55 7.94
N PRO A 3 -8.80 -17.68 7.82
CA PRO A 3 -8.94 -16.33 8.35
C PRO A 3 -9.96 -15.54 7.54
N LEU A 4 -10.68 -14.70 8.28
CA LEU A 4 -11.67 -13.70 7.87
C LEU A 4 -11.40 -13.05 6.50
N GLY A 5 -12.43 -13.08 5.64
CA GLY A 5 -12.88 -11.91 4.89
C GLY A 5 -11.83 -11.04 4.21
N GLU A 6 -10.94 -11.63 3.40
CA GLU A 6 -10.25 -10.84 2.38
C GLU A 6 -11.31 -10.32 1.41
N ILE A 7 -11.65 -9.04 1.53
CA ILE A 7 -12.24 -8.28 0.44
C ILE A 7 -11.38 -8.61 -0.78
N PRO A 8 -11.92 -9.16 -1.88
CA PRO A 8 -11.12 -9.56 -3.03
C PRO A 8 -10.56 -8.30 -3.70
N SER A 9 -9.50 -7.75 -3.13
CA SER A 9 -8.76 -6.67 -3.73
C SER A 9 -7.93 -7.29 -4.85
N PRO A 10 -7.94 -6.72 -6.06
CA PRO A 10 -7.03 -7.16 -7.13
C PRO A 10 -5.55 -6.98 -6.74
N LEU A 11 -5.30 -6.27 -5.64
CA LEU A 11 -4.00 -5.95 -5.09
C LEU A 11 -3.43 -7.10 -4.25
N SER A 12 -2.16 -7.41 -4.50
CA SER A 12 -1.39 -8.27 -3.61
C SER A 12 -1.07 -7.55 -2.30
N PRO A 13 -0.84 -8.27 -1.18
CA PRO A 13 -0.57 -7.67 0.13
C PRO A 13 0.60 -6.67 0.12
N ARG A 14 1.63 -6.90 -0.70
CA ARG A 14 2.74 -5.95 -0.91
C ARG A 14 2.29 -4.67 -1.62
N GLN A 15 1.40 -4.76 -2.61
CA GLN A 15 0.87 -3.60 -3.34
C GLN A 15 0.02 -2.73 -2.41
N THR A 16 -0.80 -3.35 -1.56
CA THR A 16 -1.59 -2.67 -0.53
C THR A 16 -0.71 -1.97 0.50
N GLN A 17 0.38 -2.60 0.95
CA GLN A 17 1.34 -1.95 1.85
C GLN A 17 1.99 -0.72 1.22
N ILE A 18 2.42 -0.81 -0.04
CA ILE A 18 3.01 0.32 -0.77
C ILE A 18 2.00 1.46 -0.84
N LEU A 19 0.77 1.20 -1.29
CA LEU A 19 -0.29 2.21 -1.38
C LEU A 19 -0.67 2.80 -0.01
N SER A 20 -0.66 1.99 1.04
CA SER A 20 -0.95 2.43 2.41
C SER A 20 0.09 3.43 2.92
N LEU A 21 1.36 3.15 2.69
CA LEU A 21 2.44 4.07 3.05
C LEU A 21 2.39 5.34 2.17
N LEU A 22 2.06 5.18 0.89
CA LEU A 22 1.86 6.31 -0.02
C LEU A 22 0.69 7.20 0.45
N ALA A 23 -0.38 6.61 0.99
CA ALA A 23 -1.54 7.33 1.53
C ALA A 23 -1.22 8.05 2.84
N GLN A 24 -0.22 7.57 3.59
CA GLN A 24 0.34 8.26 4.75
C GLN A 24 1.27 9.42 4.38
N GLY A 25 1.56 9.62 3.09
CA GLY A 25 2.42 10.71 2.61
C GLY A 25 3.89 10.32 2.44
N TYR A 26 4.26 9.04 2.59
CA TYR A 26 5.63 8.59 2.36
C TYR A 26 6.01 8.59 0.89
N ARG A 27 7.26 8.95 0.58
CA ARG A 27 7.79 8.88 -0.78
C ARG A 27 8.15 7.44 -1.16
N LEU A 28 8.18 7.16 -2.46
CA LEU A 28 8.51 5.83 -2.99
C LEU A 28 9.83 5.27 -2.47
N GLY A 29 10.85 6.11 -2.34
CA GLY A 29 12.14 5.71 -1.77
C GLY A 29 12.06 5.39 -0.28
N GLU A 30 11.30 6.15 0.51
CA GLU A 30 11.07 5.83 1.92
C GLU A 30 10.26 4.54 2.09
N ILE A 31 9.32 4.29 1.18
CA ILE A 31 8.54 3.05 1.12
C ILE A 31 9.45 1.87 0.79
N ALA A 32 10.35 2.04 -0.18
CA ALA A 32 11.34 1.04 -0.56
C ALA A 32 12.21 0.66 0.65
N GLN A 33 12.75 1.66 1.35
CA GLN A 33 13.54 1.49 2.57
C GLN A 33 12.74 0.79 3.68
N ARG A 34 11.51 1.24 3.97
CA ARG A 34 10.64 0.63 4.99
C ARG A 34 10.29 -0.83 4.69
N LEU A 35 10.09 -1.16 3.42
CA LEU A 35 9.72 -2.50 2.98
C LEU A 35 10.93 -3.42 2.74
N GLY A 36 12.16 -2.87 2.82
CA GLY A 36 13.39 -3.61 2.53
C GLY A 36 13.51 -4.02 1.06
N ILE A 37 12.96 -3.23 0.14
CA ILE A 37 13.00 -3.49 -1.31
C ILE A 37 13.64 -2.30 -2.04
N SER A 38 14.01 -2.50 -3.31
CA SER A 38 14.54 -1.41 -4.14
C SER A 38 13.44 -0.52 -4.69
N ASP A 39 13.77 0.74 -5.01
CA ASP A 39 12.88 1.71 -5.65
C ASP A 39 12.29 1.16 -6.97
N SER A 40 13.12 0.45 -7.74
CA SER A 40 12.70 -0.24 -8.97
C SER A 40 11.61 -1.27 -8.71
N ALA A 41 11.69 -2.01 -7.59
CA ALA A 41 10.68 -2.98 -7.20
C ALA A 41 9.37 -2.27 -6.84
N VAL A 42 9.43 -1.16 -6.09
CA VAL A 42 8.24 -0.32 -5.80
C VAL A 42 7.58 0.16 -7.11
N ASN A 43 8.37 0.65 -8.06
CA ASN A 43 7.86 1.13 -9.34
C ASN A 43 7.26 0.00 -10.20
N LEU A 44 7.87 -1.20 -10.17
CA LEU A 44 7.32 -2.41 -10.79
C LEU A 44 5.98 -2.79 -10.17
N TYR A 45 5.89 -2.84 -8.83
CA TYR A 45 4.65 -3.14 -8.12
C TYR A 45 3.55 -2.13 -8.45
N LEU A 46 3.89 -0.83 -8.51
CA LEU A 46 2.95 0.22 -8.93
C LEU A 46 2.51 0.07 -10.38
N SER A 47 3.41 -0.32 -11.28
CA SER A 47 3.08 -0.53 -12.69
C SER A 47 2.12 -1.71 -12.85
N ASN A 48 2.41 -2.83 -12.18
CA ASN A 48 1.51 -4.00 -12.15
C ASN A 48 0.17 -3.65 -11.50
N THR A 49 0.19 -2.84 -10.45
CA THR A 49 -1.03 -2.35 -9.78
C THR A 49 -1.88 -1.49 -10.71
N LYS A 50 -1.25 -0.54 -11.40
CA LYS A 50 -1.88 0.31 -12.42
C LYS A 50 -2.51 -0.52 -13.52
N GLN A 51 -1.80 -1.53 -14.04
CA GLN A 51 -2.35 -2.44 -15.05
C GLN A 51 -3.53 -3.25 -14.52
N LYS A 52 -3.44 -3.79 -13.31
CA LYS A 52 -4.54 -4.54 -12.67
C LYS A 52 -5.80 -3.69 -12.45
N LEU A 53 -5.63 -2.41 -12.15
CA LEU A 53 -6.73 -1.47 -11.90
C LEU A 53 -7.18 -0.70 -13.15
N GLY A 54 -6.47 -0.84 -14.28
CA GLY A 54 -6.70 -0.03 -15.48
C GLY A 54 -6.41 1.46 -15.31
N LEU A 55 -5.54 1.83 -14.36
CA LEU A 55 -5.26 3.22 -14.01
C LEU A 55 -3.95 3.71 -14.62
N LYS A 56 -3.91 4.99 -15.02
CA LYS A 56 -2.70 5.59 -15.61
C LYS A 56 -1.77 6.22 -14.58
N THR A 57 -2.30 6.64 -13.45
CA THR A 57 -1.57 7.42 -12.45
C THR A 57 -1.60 6.78 -11.07
N LYS A 58 -0.55 7.03 -10.30
CA LYS A 58 -0.43 6.59 -8.91
C LYS A 58 -1.44 7.31 -8.02
N GLU A 59 -1.76 8.58 -8.30
CA GLU A 59 -2.76 9.35 -7.57
C GLU A 59 -4.16 8.74 -7.75
N HIS A 60 -4.54 8.35 -8.97
CA HIS A 60 -5.81 7.65 -9.19
C HIS A 60 -5.85 6.31 -8.45
N CYS A 61 -4.73 5.59 -8.45
CA CYS A 61 -4.62 4.32 -7.74
C CYS A 61 -4.83 4.50 -6.23
N LEU A 62 -4.19 5.53 -5.66
CA LEU A 62 -4.37 5.92 -4.27
C LEU A 62 -5.82 6.28 -3.96
N ALA A 63 -6.41 7.17 -4.76
CA ALA A 63 -7.78 7.64 -4.58
C ALA A 63 -8.78 6.48 -4.65
N LEU A 64 -8.59 5.54 -5.58
CA LEU A 64 -9.43 4.36 -5.71
C LEU A 64 -9.24 3.39 -4.54
N ALA A 65 -8.00 3.13 -4.12
CA ALA A 65 -7.71 2.26 -2.99
C ALA A 65 -8.27 2.79 -1.66
N VAL A 66 -8.22 4.12 -1.46
CA VAL A 66 -8.85 4.79 -0.31
C VAL A 66 -10.38 4.71 -0.41
N ARG A 67 -10.96 5.06 -1.57
CA ARG A 67 -12.43 5.03 -1.78
C ARG A 67 -13.03 3.64 -1.63
N ASN A 68 -12.33 2.60 -2.09
CA ASN A 68 -12.78 1.22 -2.00
C ASN A 68 -12.44 0.56 -0.64
N GLY A 69 -11.75 1.26 0.26
CA GLY A 69 -11.35 0.71 1.56
C GLY A 69 -10.35 -0.45 1.47
N TRP A 70 -9.61 -0.58 0.36
CA TRP A 70 -8.61 -1.64 0.18
C TRP A 70 -7.36 -1.43 1.03
N LEU A 71 -7.12 -0.20 1.46
CA LEU A 71 -6.11 0.09 2.46
C LEU A 71 -6.61 -0.43 3.80
N SER A 72 -6.34 -1.71 4.05
CA SER A 72 -6.66 -2.34 5.33
C SER A 72 -6.07 -1.48 6.43
N LYS A 73 -6.96 -0.93 7.24
CA LYS A 73 -6.65 -0.09 8.41
C LYS A 73 -6.09 -0.95 9.53
N ASN A 74 -5.29 -1.98 9.24
CA ASN A 74 -4.77 -2.90 10.23
C ASN A 74 -3.26 -2.65 10.45
N GLY A 75 -3.02 -1.48 11.06
CA GLY A 75 -1.78 -1.13 11.75
C GLY A 75 -2.08 -0.42 13.07
N ALA A 76 -3.30 -0.58 13.61
CA ALA A 76 -3.60 -0.18 14.98
C ALA A 76 -3.03 -1.21 15.96
N THR A 77 -1.72 -1.42 15.93
CA THR A 77 -0.94 -1.90 17.07
C THR A 77 0.14 -0.87 17.33
N LEU A 78 -0.23 0.09 18.17
CA LEU A 78 0.59 0.55 19.28
C LEU A 78 2.11 0.50 19.07
N LYS A 79 2.71 1.66 18.81
CA LYS A 79 3.86 2.06 19.62
C LYS A 79 3.56 3.43 20.24
N SER A 80 3.02 3.35 21.45
CA SER A 80 3.35 4.28 22.51
C SER A 80 4.87 4.42 22.59
N ASP A 81 5.33 5.59 23.01
CA ASP A 81 6.71 5.88 23.40
C ASP A 81 7.69 6.21 22.25
N GLN A 82 8.03 7.49 22.10
CA GLN A 82 9.22 7.96 22.81
C GLN A 82 9.21 9.49 23.04
N PRO A 83 9.55 9.96 24.26
CA PRO A 83 9.77 11.36 24.61
C PRO A 83 11.18 11.83 24.18
N HIS A 84 11.28 13.09 23.75
CA HIS A 84 12.09 14.15 24.39
C HIS A 84 11.87 15.48 23.68
#